data_AF-A0A1X7UM75-F1
#
_entry.id   AF-A0A1X7UM75-F1
#
_cell.length_a   1.000
_cell.length_b   1.000
_cell.length_c   1.000
_cell.angle_alpha   90.00
_cell.angle_beta   90.00
_cell.angle_gamma   90.00
#
_symmetry.space_group_name_H-M   'P 1'
#
loop_
_entity.id
_entity.type
_entity.pdbx_description
1 polymer ?
#
loop_
_entity_poly.entity_id
_entity_poly.type
_entity_poly.pdbx_seq_one_letter_code
_entity_poly.pdbx_strand_id
1 'polypeptide(L)'
;MSYDELEAAAPGTTWDYIADTETLKINDSVPIRSDGTYAILNKRPNFGPGRVVDIGLYKDDRPFIIEPSVGVGTYAEICVPNKLYFAVVVHESPPGNIIYPTVFSELIENTKHTGATAQITELQEVDLNQFPDGVKVTLTQEKLTQTFIFSAEPKTL
;
A
#
# COMPACT_ATOMS: atom_id res chain seq x y z
N MET A 1 -33.54 12.90 -2.32
CA MET A 1 -32.41 12.36 -3.10
C MET A 1 -31.55 11.61 -2.12
N SER A 2 -31.60 10.28 -2.14
CA SER A 2 -30.71 9.46 -1.32
C SER A 2 -29.30 9.67 -1.83
N TYR A 3 -28.38 9.93 -0.92
CA TYR A 3 -26.98 9.62 -1.19
C TYR A 3 -26.95 8.11 -1.26
N ASP A 4 -26.98 7.56 -2.48
CA ASP A 4 -26.59 6.17 -2.67
C ASP A 4 -25.22 6.04 -2.00
N GLU A 5 -25.14 5.13 -1.03
CA GLU A 5 -23.90 4.80 -0.35
C GLU A 5 -22.86 4.56 -1.45
N LEU A 6 -21.88 5.46 -1.55
CA LEU A 6 -20.70 5.25 -2.37
C LEU A 6 -20.01 4.03 -1.75
N GLU A 7 -20.36 2.84 -2.23
CA GLU A 7 -19.64 1.63 -1.89
C GLU A 7 -18.16 1.93 -2.12
N ALA A 8 -17.36 1.71 -1.09
CA ALA A 8 -15.92 1.88 -1.20
C ALA A 8 -15.43 0.99 -2.35
N ALA A 9 -14.72 1.61 -3.29
CA ALA A 9 -14.11 0.95 -4.43
C ALA A 9 -13.37 -0.34 -4.04
N ALA A 10 -13.69 -1.47 -4.69
CA ALA A 10 -12.92 -2.70 -4.54
C ALA A 10 -11.61 -2.64 -5.36
N PRO A 11 -10.51 -3.26 -4.89
CA PRO A 11 -9.28 -3.42 -5.67
C PRO A 11 -9.54 -4.01 -7.07
N GLY A 12 -8.89 -3.46 -8.10
CA GLY A 12 -9.04 -3.93 -9.48
C GLY A 12 -10.17 -3.26 -10.30
N THR A 13 -10.94 -2.35 -9.69
CA THR A 13 -12.04 -1.64 -10.38
C THR A 13 -11.51 -0.66 -11.44
N THR A 14 -12.28 -0.48 -12.52
CA THR A 14 -11.99 0.49 -13.59
C THR A 14 -12.94 1.69 -13.52
N TRP A 15 -12.41 2.90 -13.67
CA TRP A 15 -13.19 4.14 -13.71
C TRP A 15 -12.91 5.00 -14.95
N ASP A 16 -13.90 5.81 -15.29
CA ASP A 16 -13.76 6.93 -16.21
C ASP A 16 -13.68 8.24 -15.42
N TYR A 17 -12.64 9.04 -15.65
CA TYR A 17 -12.59 10.46 -15.27
C TYR A 17 -13.13 11.30 -16.42
N ILE A 18 -14.16 12.11 -16.16
CA ILE A 18 -14.76 12.98 -17.17
C ILE A 18 -14.46 14.45 -16.84
N ALA A 19 -13.61 15.08 -17.65
CA ALA A 19 -13.11 16.43 -17.39
C ALA A 19 -14.16 17.56 -17.52
N ASP A 20 -15.32 17.33 -18.15
CA ASP A 20 -16.39 18.35 -18.22
C ASP A 20 -17.14 18.53 -16.89
N THR A 21 -17.10 17.50 -16.05
CA THR A 21 -17.86 17.39 -14.81
C THR A 21 -16.95 17.12 -13.61
N GLU A 22 -15.64 17.00 -13.82
CA GLU A 22 -14.63 16.65 -12.81
C GLU A 22 -15.06 15.46 -11.93
N THR A 23 -15.85 14.54 -12.48
CA THR A 23 -16.46 13.43 -11.73
C THR A 23 -15.91 12.10 -12.23
N LEU A 24 -15.59 11.19 -11.30
CA LEU A 24 -15.27 9.80 -11.59
C LEU A 24 -16.55 8.97 -11.69
N LYS A 25 -16.59 8.02 -12.63
CA LYS A 25 -17.69 7.05 -12.79
C LYS A 25 -17.13 5.65 -12.95
N ILE A 26 -17.77 4.64 -12.38
CA ILE A 26 -17.40 3.24 -12.62
C ILE A 26 -17.63 2.93 -14.10
N ASN A 27 -16.67 2.26 -14.73
CA ASN A 27 -16.77 1.84 -16.13
C ASN A 27 -17.10 0.34 -16.21
N ASP A 28 -18.40 0.02 -16.26
CA ASP A 28 -18.90 -1.35 -16.32
C ASP A 28 -18.59 -2.08 -17.65
N SER A 29 -18.07 -1.36 -18.65
CA SER A 29 -17.73 -1.95 -19.95
C SER A 29 -16.33 -2.56 -19.99
N VAL A 30 -15.51 -2.33 -18.95
CA VAL A 30 -14.16 -2.88 -18.83
C VAL A 30 -14.14 -3.95 -17.73
N PRO A 31 -13.63 -5.16 -18.02
CA PRO A 31 -13.47 -6.18 -17.00
C PRO A 31 -12.64 -5.69 -15.80
N ILE A 32 -13.06 -6.05 -14.60
CA ILE A 32 -12.28 -5.84 -13.37
C ILE A 32 -10.94 -6.55 -13.53
N ARG A 33 -9.85 -5.86 -13.18
CA ARG A 33 -8.50 -6.43 -13.24
C ARG A 33 -8.26 -7.32 -12.04
N SER A 34 -7.83 -8.56 -12.29
CA SER A 34 -7.51 -9.54 -11.24
C SER A 34 -6.16 -9.28 -10.56
N ASP A 35 -5.34 -8.39 -11.09
CA ASP A 35 -4.01 -8.04 -10.57
C ASP A 35 -4.06 -6.98 -9.44
N GLY A 36 -5.25 -6.55 -9.03
CA GLY A 36 -5.44 -5.54 -7.98
C GLY A 36 -5.12 -4.10 -8.44
N THR A 37 -4.78 -3.90 -9.71
CA THR A 37 -4.48 -2.58 -10.27
C THR A 37 -5.75 -1.79 -10.53
N TYR A 38 -5.77 -0.56 -10.05
CA TYR A 38 -6.81 0.40 -10.37
C TYR A 38 -6.53 1.03 -11.73
N ALA A 39 -7.52 1.07 -12.61
CA ALA A 39 -7.39 1.70 -13.92
C ALA A 39 -8.35 2.88 -14.03
N ILE A 40 -7.83 4.07 -14.34
CA ILE A 40 -8.64 5.28 -14.49
C ILE A 40 -8.41 5.86 -15.88
N LEU A 41 -9.42 5.81 -16.74
CA LEU A 41 -9.40 6.41 -18.07
C LEU A 41 -9.69 7.90 -18.00
N ASN A 42 -8.78 8.75 -18.47
CA ASN A 42 -9.11 10.15 -18.70
C ASN A 42 -9.93 10.28 -19.99
N LYS A 43 -11.26 10.30 -19.84
CA LYS A 43 -12.19 10.31 -20.95
C LYS A 43 -12.35 11.72 -21.50
N ARG A 44 -12.39 11.82 -22.83
CA ARG A 44 -12.66 13.08 -23.50
C ARG A 44 -14.06 13.60 -23.10
N PRO A 45 -14.19 14.88 -22.70
CA PRO A 45 -15.49 15.48 -22.45
C PRO A 45 -16.32 15.56 -23.73
N ASN A 46 -17.64 15.66 -23.59
CA ASN A 46 -18.54 15.80 -24.73
C ASN A 46 -18.30 17.11 -25.51
N PHE A 47 -17.83 18.15 -24.82
CA PHE A 47 -17.55 19.46 -25.39
C PHE A 47 -16.12 19.90 -25.05
N GLY A 48 -15.40 20.41 -26.04
CA GLY A 48 -14.06 20.98 -25.87
C GLY A 48 -12.89 19.99 -26.10
N PRO A 49 -11.65 20.45 -25.84
CA PRO A 49 -10.45 19.68 -26.17
C PRO A 49 -10.08 18.61 -25.13
N GLY A 50 -10.69 18.59 -23.94
CA GLY A 50 -10.22 17.81 -22.79
C GLY A 50 -8.92 18.40 -22.20
N ARG A 51 -8.40 17.79 -21.13
CA ARG A 51 -7.21 18.27 -20.41
C ARG A 51 -6.33 17.10 -19.99
N VAL A 52 -5.04 17.38 -19.87
CA VAL A 52 -4.09 16.51 -19.18
C VAL A 52 -4.27 16.74 -17.68
N VAL A 53 -4.32 15.67 -16.89
CA VAL A 53 -4.55 15.73 -15.44
C VAL A 53 -3.60 14.81 -14.69
N ASP A 54 -3.37 15.11 -13.41
CA ASP A 54 -2.72 14.19 -12.49
C ASP A 54 -3.82 13.41 -11.74
N ILE A 55 -3.64 12.10 -11.60
CA ILE A 55 -4.62 11.22 -10.95
C ILE A 55 -3.98 10.62 -9.69
N GLY A 56 -4.59 10.87 -8.53
CA GLY A 56 -4.04 10.45 -7.24
C GLY A 56 -4.93 9.48 -6.49
N LEU A 57 -4.31 8.47 -5.86
CA LEU A 57 -4.92 7.68 -4.79
C LEU A 57 -4.54 8.30 -3.45
N TYR A 58 -5.53 8.48 -2.57
CA TYR A 58 -5.34 9.11 -1.25
C TYR A 58 -5.55 8.10 -0.13
N LYS A 59 -4.79 8.24 0.94
CA LYS A 59 -4.94 7.51 2.21
C LYS A 59 -4.96 8.53 3.34
N ASP A 60 -6.00 8.49 4.17
CA ASP A 60 -6.18 9.42 5.30
C ASP A 60 -6.03 10.90 4.88
N ASP A 61 -6.73 11.29 3.81
CA ASP A 61 -6.70 12.62 3.18
C ASP A 61 -5.34 13.10 2.64
N ARG A 62 -4.35 12.21 2.54
CA ARG A 62 -3.03 12.51 2.00
C ARG A 62 -2.78 11.75 0.69
N PRO A 63 -2.14 12.38 -0.31
CA PRO A 63 -1.79 11.67 -1.53
C PRO A 63 -0.83 10.52 -1.20
N PHE A 64 -1.16 9.33 -1.67
CA PHE A 64 -0.39 8.11 -1.47
C PHE A 64 0.35 7.72 -2.75
N ILE A 65 -0.33 7.71 -3.90
CA ILE A 65 0.27 7.50 -5.23
C ILE A 65 -0.32 8.55 -6.17
N ILE A 66 0.50 9.16 -7.03
CA ILE A 66 0.07 10.10 -8.06
C ILE A 66 0.63 9.64 -9.39
N GLU A 67 -0.25 9.44 -10.37
CA GLU A 67 0.11 9.27 -11.78
C GLU A 67 -0.01 10.63 -12.48
N PRO A 68 1.12 11.27 -12.85
CA PRO A 68 1.09 12.60 -13.42
C PRO A 68 0.82 12.57 -14.93
N SER A 69 0.34 13.69 -15.47
CA SER A 69 0.28 13.94 -16.91
C SER A 69 -0.52 12.92 -17.73
N VAL A 70 -1.66 12.46 -17.19
CA VAL A 70 -2.56 11.52 -17.85
C VAL A 70 -3.32 12.21 -18.98
N GLY A 71 -3.00 11.84 -20.21
CA GLY A 71 -3.59 12.40 -21.42
C GLY A 71 -5.03 11.97 -21.66
N VAL A 72 -5.75 12.74 -22.49
CA VAL A 72 -7.09 12.36 -22.92
C VAL A 72 -7.03 11.08 -23.76
N GLY A 73 -7.84 10.09 -23.40
CA GLY A 73 -7.88 8.78 -24.04
C GLY A 73 -6.84 7.77 -23.52
N THR A 74 -6.08 8.11 -22.48
CA THR A 74 -5.11 7.20 -21.85
C THR A 74 -5.55 6.81 -20.43
N TYR A 75 -5.07 5.66 -19.98
CA TYR A 75 -5.28 5.18 -18.62
C TYR A 75 -4.16 5.65 -17.69
N ALA A 76 -4.52 6.02 -16.47
CA ALA A 76 -3.64 5.88 -15.31
C ALA A 76 -3.82 4.47 -14.74
N GLU A 77 -2.73 3.71 -14.66
CA GLU A 77 -2.72 2.40 -13.99
C GLU A 77 -2.02 2.56 -12.64
N ILE A 78 -2.82 2.52 -11.57
CA ILE A 78 -2.33 2.72 -10.21
C ILE A 78 -2.35 1.37 -9.49
N CYS A 79 -1.16 0.81 -9.29
CA CYS A 79 -0.97 -0.39 -8.49
C CYS A 79 -0.67 0.00 -7.05
N VAL A 80 -1.54 -0.35 -6.11
CA VAL A 80 -1.25 -0.23 -4.68
C VAL A 80 -0.26 -1.34 -4.32
N PRO A 81 0.96 -1.01 -3.86
CA PRO A 81 1.91 -2.03 -3.46
C PRO A 81 1.31 -2.83 -2.29
N ASN A 82 0.96 -4.08 -2.57
CA ASN A 82 0.42 -5.01 -1.59
C ASN A 82 1.61 -5.60 -0.82
N LYS A 83 2.29 -4.79 -0.02
CA LYS A 83 3.56 -5.17 0.63
C LYS A 83 3.39 -5.30 2.14
N LEU A 84 3.95 -6.36 2.72
CA LEU A 84 4.16 -6.47 4.16
C LEU A 84 5.60 -6.10 4.50
N TYR A 85 5.76 -5.37 5.59
CA TYR A 85 7.06 -4.94 6.08
C TYR A 85 7.33 -5.54 7.45
N PHE A 86 8.51 -6.12 7.63
CA PHE A 86 8.93 -6.79 8.87
C PHE A 86 10.28 -6.26 9.34
N ALA A 87 10.43 -6.11 10.65
CA ALA A 87 11.70 -5.87 11.29
C ALA A 87 11.64 -6.38 12.74
N VAL A 88 12.78 -6.80 13.27
CA VAL A 88 12.94 -7.17 14.68
C VAL A 88 13.62 -6.01 15.39
N VAL A 89 13.08 -5.65 16.57
CA VAL A 89 13.75 -4.75 17.51
C VAL A 89 14.15 -5.58 18.73
N VAL A 90 15.46 -5.73 18.95
CA VAL A 90 16.01 -6.38 20.14
C VAL A 90 16.40 -5.29 21.13
N HIS A 91 15.79 -5.30 22.31
CA HIS A 91 16.14 -4.38 23.39
C HIS A 91 17.03 -5.09 24.42
N GLU A 92 18.11 -4.42 24.85
CA GLU A 92 18.83 -4.78 26.06
C GLU A 92 18.06 -4.27 27.30
N SER A 93 16.83 -4.76 27.54
CA SER A 93 16.15 -4.46 28.81
C SER A 93 16.39 -5.58 29.82
N PRO A 94 16.64 -5.26 31.11
CA PRO A 94 16.58 -6.25 32.17
C PRO A 94 15.18 -6.88 32.22
N PRO A 95 15.06 -8.15 32.62
CA PRO A 95 13.76 -8.84 32.67
C PRO A 95 12.80 -8.06 33.57
N GLY A 96 11.68 -7.60 33.01
CA GLY A 96 10.62 -6.90 33.75
C GLY A 96 10.06 -5.63 33.09
N ASN A 97 10.74 -5.06 32.11
CA ASN A 97 10.18 -3.93 31.34
C ASN A 97 9.28 -4.44 30.22
N ILE A 98 7.97 -4.20 30.37
CA ILE A 98 6.98 -4.42 29.31
C ILE A 98 7.19 -3.34 28.26
N ILE A 99 7.55 -3.76 27.05
CA ILE A 99 7.62 -2.86 25.89
C ILE A 99 6.23 -2.81 25.28
N TYR A 100 5.60 -1.64 25.33
CA TYR A 100 4.29 -1.44 24.74
C TYR A 100 4.40 -1.45 23.20
N PRO A 101 3.38 -1.95 22.49
CA PRO A 101 3.34 -1.87 21.04
C PRO A 101 3.32 -0.38 20.62
N THR A 102 4.42 0.07 20.04
CA THR A 102 4.63 1.45 19.56
C THR A 102 4.82 1.40 18.04
N VAL A 103 4.52 2.49 17.34
CA VAL A 103 4.75 2.58 15.89
C VAL A 103 6.25 2.45 15.60
N PHE A 104 6.63 1.66 14.58
CA PHE A 104 8.03 1.34 14.29
C PHE A 104 8.93 2.57 14.11
N SER A 105 8.41 3.63 13.49
CA SER A 105 9.10 4.91 13.34
C SER A 105 9.40 5.60 14.68
N GLU A 106 8.45 5.57 15.61
CA GLU A 106 8.61 6.13 16.96
C GLU A 106 9.56 5.29 17.81
N LEU A 107 9.63 3.97 17.58
CA LEU A 107 10.63 3.08 18.20
C LEU A 107 12.06 3.44 17.77
N ILE A 108 12.27 3.72 16.47
CA ILE A 108 13.57 4.18 15.95
C ILE A 108 13.98 5.52 16.58
N GLU A 109 13.06 6.46 16.75
CA GLU A 109 13.36 7.75 17.37
C GLU A 109 13.59 7.65 18.90
N ASN A 110 12.75 6.89 19.60
CA ASN A 110 12.86 6.71 21.05
C ASN A 110 14.15 6.00 21.47
N THR A 111 14.63 5.04 20.67
CA THR A 111 15.90 4.33 20.94
C THR A 111 17.11 5.26 20.83
N LYS A 112 17.09 6.25 19.92
CA LYS A 112 18.13 7.29 19.86
C LYS A 112 18.14 8.20 21.10
N HIS A 113 16.97 8.47 21.68
CA HIS A 113 16.83 9.42 22.80
C HIS A 113 17.04 8.80 24.18
N THR A 114 16.75 7.51 24.35
CA THR A 114 16.81 6.84 25.66
C THR A 114 18.19 6.27 26.02
N GLY A 115 19.15 6.28 25.08
CA GLY A 115 20.46 5.64 25.26
C GLY A 115 20.38 4.12 25.39
N ALA A 116 19.19 3.53 25.17
CA ALA A 116 18.99 2.10 25.13
C ALA A 116 19.58 1.55 23.83
N THR A 117 20.48 0.57 23.96
CA THR A 117 21.00 -0.24 22.86
C THR A 117 19.88 -1.13 22.35
N ALA A 118 19.24 -0.70 21.27
CA ALA A 118 18.33 -1.52 20.49
C ALA A 118 18.99 -1.91 19.17
N GLN A 119 19.02 -3.20 18.87
CA GLN A 119 19.40 -3.68 17.53
C GLN A 119 18.12 -3.80 16.71
N ILE A 120 18.05 -3.05 15.60
CA ILE A 120 16.93 -3.07 14.66
C ILE A 120 17.43 -3.76 13.39
N THR A 121 16.75 -4.82 12.97
CA THR A 121 17.09 -5.47 11.69
C THR A 121 16.74 -4.55 10.53
N GLU A 122 17.39 -4.74 9.38
CA GLU A 122 16.93 -4.11 8.15
C GLU A 122 15.46 -4.46 7.88
N LEU A 123 14.73 -3.48 7.34
CA LEU A 123 13.34 -3.63 6.98
C LEU A 123 13.23 -4.65 5.84
N GLN A 124 12.57 -5.76 6.10
CA GLN A 124 12.28 -6.78 5.09
C GLN A 124 10.92 -6.49 4.45
N GLU A 125 10.86 -6.60 3.14
CA GLU A 125 9.68 -6.36 2.32
C GLU A 125 9.20 -7.67 1.70
N VAL A 126 7.90 -7.94 1.81
CA VAL A 126 7.24 -9.11 1.21
C VAL A 126 6.13 -8.61 0.30
N ASP A 127 6.25 -8.90 -1.00
CA ASP A 127 5.21 -8.63 -1.98
C ASP A 127 4.10 -9.69 -1.87
N LEU A 128 2.94 -9.29 -1.33
CA LEU A 128 1.78 -10.17 -1.15
C LEU A 128 1.16 -10.58 -2.48
N ASN A 129 1.45 -9.91 -3.60
CA ASN A 129 0.98 -10.36 -4.90
C ASN A 129 1.63 -11.70 -5.31
N GLN A 130 2.78 -12.04 -4.73
CA GLN A 130 3.41 -13.35 -4.89
C GLN A 130 2.73 -14.45 -4.07
N PHE A 131 1.81 -14.07 -3.17
CA PHE A 131 1.12 -14.95 -2.23
C PHE A 131 -0.40 -14.69 -2.25
N PRO A 132 -1.09 -14.93 -3.39
CA PRO A 132 -2.50 -14.58 -3.56
C PRO A 132 -3.43 -15.27 -2.56
N ASP A 133 -3.06 -16.46 -2.08
CA ASP A 133 -3.81 -17.23 -1.08
C ASP A 133 -3.36 -16.96 0.38
N GLY A 134 -2.51 -15.95 0.56
CA GLY A 134 -1.91 -15.57 1.83
C GLY A 134 -0.48 -16.08 2.00
N VAL A 135 0.25 -15.41 2.89
CA VAL A 135 1.66 -15.69 3.19
C VAL A 135 1.82 -16.17 4.62
N LYS A 136 2.70 -17.15 4.84
CA LYS A 136 3.23 -17.51 6.15
C LYS A 136 4.65 -16.96 6.26
N VAL A 137 4.88 -16.14 7.28
CA VAL A 137 6.20 -15.54 7.54
C VAL A 137 6.80 -16.19 8.77
N THR A 138 8.01 -16.73 8.61
CA THR A 138 8.76 -17.36 9.69
C THR A 138 9.97 -16.50 10.04
N LEU A 139 10.14 -16.21 11.33
CA LEU A 139 11.32 -15.56 11.87
C LEU A 139 12.24 -16.62 12.47
N THR A 140 13.48 -16.71 11.98
CA THR A 140 14.50 -17.60 12.53
C THR A 140 15.70 -16.76 12.99
N GLN A 141 16.24 -17.09 14.16
CA GLN A 141 17.50 -16.51 14.63
C GLN A 141 18.64 -17.49 14.39
N GLU A 142 19.63 -17.10 13.58
CA GLU A 142 20.80 -17.92 13.33
C GLU A 142 21.72 -17.90 14.57
N LYS A 143 22.02 -19.08 15.12
CA LYS A 143 22.72 -19.18 16.42
C LYS A 143 24.14 -18.61 16.42
N LEU A 144 24.86 -18.68 15.30
CA LEU A 144 26.26 -18.25 15.21
C LEU A 144 26.38 -16.75 15.04
N THR A 145 25.60 -16.16 14.14
CA THR A 145 25.67 -14.74 13.82
C THR A 145 24.71 -13.90 14.66
N GLN A 146 23.78 -14.54 15.38
CA GLN A 146 22.64 -13.91 16.07
C GLN A 146 21.73 -13.12 15.13
N THR A 147 21.89 -13.27 13.82
CA THR A 147 21.11 -12.59 12.79
C THR A 147 19.70 -13.14 12.73
N PHE A 148 18.73 -12.25 12.56
CA PHE A 148 17.35 -12.60 12.29
C PHE A 148 17.10 -12.72 10.79
N ILE A 149 16.53 -13.84 10.38
CA ILE A 149 16.19 -14.14 9.00
C ILE A 149 14.68 -14.31 8.92
N PHE A 150 14.07 -13.53 8.04
CA PHE A 150 12.67 -13.69 7.67
C PHE A 150 12.59 -14.56 6.41
N SER A 151 11.72 -15.56 6.43
CA SER A 151 11.32 -16.30 5.24
C SER A 151 9.82 -16.18 5.02
N ALA A 152 9.43 -15.92 3.77
CA ALA A 152 8.05 -15.87 3.34
C ALA A 152 7.76 -17.07 2.43
N GLU A 153 6.74 -17.85 2.78
CA GLU A 153 6.28 -18.99 2.00
C GLU A 153 4.76 -18.91 1.79
N PRO A 154 4.20 -19.47 0.69
CA PRO A 154 2.76 -19.52 0.51
C PRO A 154 2.08 -20.21 1.69
N LYS A 155 0.98 -19.65 2.16
CA LYS A 155 0.19 -20.25 3.23
C LYS A 155 -0.47 -21.52 2.69
N THR A 156 0.02 -22.69 3.09
CA THR A 156 -0.66 -23.96 2.82
C THR A 156 -1.92 -24.07 3.67
N LEU A 157 -3.04 -24.40 3.02
CA LEU A 157 -4.35 -24.64 3.64
C LEU A 157 -4.36 -25.91 4.49
#